data_AF-A0A7I9VIY5-F1
#
_entry.id   AF-A0A7I9VIY5-F1
#
_cell.length_a   1.000
_cell.length_b   1.000
_cell.length_c   1.000
_cell.angle_alpha   90.00
_cell.angle_beta   90.00
_cell.angle_gamma   90.00
#
_symmetry.space_group_name_H-M   'P 1'
#
loop_
_entity.id
_entity.type
_entity.pdbx_description
1 polymer ?
#
loop_
_entity_poly.entity_id
_entity_poly.type
_entity_poly.pdbx_seq_one_letter_code
_entity_poly.pdbx_strand_id
1 'polypeptide(L)'
;MNAPGLPLHLQLFAAAVLLLFVGWLVYLIRYHRLSLRDSLLWLVSTSGALVATLFPGTLRWFARGLNIEVPSNALFALAFVYVLLNLLALTVSMSGQAARTRRLTQECALLRAELDTLRERLDGAAARE
;
A
#
# COMPACT_ATOMS: atom_id res chain seq x y z
N MET A 1 22.92 -7.54 35.97
CA MET A 1 22.65 -6.44 35.01
C MET A 1 21.90 -7.04 33.83
N ASN A 2 20.60 -7.24 33.99
CA ASN A 2 19.74 -7.83 32.96
C ASN A 2 19.16 -6.64 32.19
N ALA A 3 19.69 -6.35 31.01
CA ALA A 3 19.03 -5.38 30.14
C ALA A 3 17.59 -5.88 29.93
N PRO A 4 16.54 -5.11 30.28
CA PRO A 4 15.17 -5.50 29.98
C PRO A 4 15.04 -5.45 28.46
N GLY A 5 15.39 -6.57 27.81
CA GLY A 5 14.99 -6.84 26.44
C GLY A 5 13.46 -6.78 26.37
N LEU A 6 12.94 -6.52 25.18
CA LEU A 6 11.51 -6.64 24.92
C LEU A 6 11.00 -7.96 25.53
N PRO A 7 9.84 -7.94 26.20
CA PRO A 7 9.25 -9.17 26.68
C PRO A 7 9.14 -10.17 25.51
N LEU A 8 9.73 -11.35 25.66
CA LEU A 8 9.85 -12.34 24.57
C LEU A 8 8.48 -12.68 23.97
N HIS A 9 7.43 -12.71 24.79
CA HIS A 9 6.06 -12.96 24.35
C HIS A 9 5.56 -11.90 23.35
N LEU A 10 5.90 -10.63 23.54
CA LEU A 10 5.48 -9.55 22.65
C LEU A 10 6.23 -9.61 21.32
N GLN A 11 7.54 -9.92 21.36
CA GLN A 11 8.36 -10.07 20.17
C GLN A 11 7.92 -11.27 19.32
N LEU A 12 7.63 -12.42 19.97
CA LEU A 12 7.13 -13.61 19.29
C LEU A 12 5.75 -13.37 18.69
N PHE A 13 4.85 -12.70 19.40
CA PHE A 13 3.53 -12.34 18.90
C PHE A 13 3.61 -11.44 17.67
N ALA A 14 4.41 -10.37 17.74
CA ALA A 14 4.61 -9.45 16.62
C ALA A 14 5.22 -10.15 15.39
N ALA A 15 6.22 -11.01 15.60
CA ALA A 15 6.83 -11.80 14.53
C ALA A 15 5.83 -12.77 13.89
N ALA A 16 5.00 -13.46 14.69
CA ALA A 16 3.97 -14.37 14.18
C ALA A 16 2.93 -13.62 13.33
N VAL A 17 2.46 -12.45 13.78
CA VAL A 17 1.54 -11.60 13.01
C VAL A 17 2.16 -11.17 11.69
N LEU A 18 3.42 -10.71 11.70
CA LEU A 18 4.12 -10.30 10.47
C LEU A 18 4.32 -11.48 9.50
N LEU A 19 4.68 -12.67 10.00
CA LEU A 19 4.82 -13.86 9.16
C LEU A 19 3.48 -14.28 8.54
N LEU A 20 2.39 -14.28 9.31
CA LEU A 20 1.04 -14.52 8.79
C LEU A 20 0.67 -13.50 7.71
N PHE A 21 1.00 -12.23 7.95
CA PHE A 21 0.73 -11.16 6.99
C PHE A 21 1.54 -11.32 5.70
N VAL A 22 2.82 -11.69 5.77
CA VAL A 22 3.63 -12.03 4.59
C VAL A 22 3.02 -13.22 3.85
N GLY A 23 2.62 -14.28 4.56
CA GLY A 23 1.97 -15.45 3.96
C GLY A 23 0.67 -15.07 3.23
N TRP A 24 -0.14 -14.21 3.85
CA TRP A 24 -1.35 -13.65 3.25
C TRP A 24 -1.05 -12.80 2.01
N LEU A 25 -0.03 -11.94 2.05
CA LEU A 25 0.41 -11.15 0.90
C LEU A 25 0.84 -12.06 -0.26
N VAL A 26 1.66 -13.07 0.01
CA VAL A 26 2.11 -14.04 -1.00
C VAL A 26 0.92 -14.78 -1.61
N TYR A 27 -0.05 -15.19 -0.80
CA TYR A 27 -1.30 -15.79 -1.27
C TYR A 27 -2.07 -14.85 -2.21
N LEU A 28 -2.20 -13.58 -1.84
CA LEU A 28 -2.94 -12.57 -2.60
C LEU A 28 -2.25 -12.23 -3.94
N ILE A 29 -0.91 -12.25 -3.97
CA ILE A 29 -0.08 -12.14 -5.18
C ILE A 29 -0.28 -13.36 -6.09
N ARG A 30 -0.22 -14.58 -5.52
CA ARG A 30 -0.37 -15.85 -6.24
C ARG A 30 -1.71 -15.92 -6.99
N TYR A 31 -2.77 -15.36 -6.40
CA TYR A 31 -4.12 -15.33 -7.00
C TYR A 31 -4.38 -14.12 -7.91
N HIS A 32 -3.34 -13.36 -8.28
CA HIS A 32 -3.43 -12.17 -9.16
C HIS A 32 -4.44 -11.12 -8.66
N ARG A 33 -4.70 -11.06 -7.35
CA ARG A 33 -5.63 -10.09 -6.74
C ARG A 33 -4.96 -8.74 -6.47
N LEU A 34 -3.62 -8.68 -6.50
CA LEU A 34 -2.84 -7.44 -6.44
C LEU A 34 -1.98 -7.27 -7.69
N SER A 35 -1.85 -6.03 -8.14
CA SER A 35 -0.87 -5.67 -9.15
C SER A 35 0.54 -5.94 -8.61
N LEU A 36 1.45 -6.39 -9.49
CA LEU A 36 2.83 -6.69 -9.11
C LEU A 36 3.55 -5.45 -8.54
N ARG A 37 3.20 -4.27 -9.05
CA ARG A 37 3.73 -2.97 -8.59
C ARG A 37 3.32 -2.66 -7.15
N ASP A 38 2.03 -2.78 -6.83
CA ASP A 38 1.56 -2.47 -5.47
C ASP A 38 2.07 -3.52 -4.48
N SER A 39 2.16 -4.78 -4.91
CA SER A 39 2.68 -5.90 -4.10
C SER A 39 4.16 -5.73 -3.71
N LEU A 40 4.98 -5.14 -4.57
CA LEU A 40 6.38 -4.87 -4.27
C LEU A 40 6.53 -3.92 -3.08
N LEU A 41 5.71 -2.87 -3.01
CA LEU A 41 5.75 -1.91 -1.91
C LEU A 41 5.33 -2.58 -0.59
N TRP A 42 4.31 -3.44 -0.61
CA TRP A 42 3.91 -4.24 0.54
C TRP A 42 4.99 -5.24 0.97
N LEU A 43 5.63 -5.93 0.04
CA LEU A 43 6.71 -6.89 0.34
C LEU A 43 7.93 -6.19 0.96
N VAL A 44 8.39 -5.09 0.36
CA VAL A 44 9.56 -4.34 0.85
C VAL A 44 9.29 -3.76 2.24
N SER A 45 8.15 -3.10 2.43
CA SER A 45 7.80 -2.49 3.71
C SER A 45 7.62 -3.55 4.81
N THR A 46 6.90 -4.64 4.54
CA THR A 46 6.69 -5.73 5.52
C THR A 46 8.01 -6.41 5.88
N SER A 47 8.89 -6.62 4.90
CA SER A 47 10.21 -7.20 5.14
C SER A 47 11.05 -6.29 6.05
N GLY A 48 11.02 -4.97 5.83
CA GLY A 48 11.68 -4.01 6.71
C GLY A 48 11.15 -4.06 8.16
N ALA A 49 9.82 -4.15 8.33
CA ALA A 49 9.20 -4.31 9.64
C ALA A 49 9.58 -5.64 10.32
N LEU A 50 9.68 -6.73 9.56
CA LEU A 50 10.10 -8.04 10.05
C LEU A 50 11.55 -8.00 10.56
N VAL A 51 12.47 -7.38 9.81
CA VAL A 51 13.86 -7.18 10.23
C VAL A 51 13.91 -6.37 11.53
N ALA A 52 13.17 -5.26 11.62
CA ALA A 52 13.14 -4.46 12.83
C ALA A 52 12.61 -5.22 14.06
N THR A 53 11.68 -6.17 13.85
CA THR A 53 11.07 -6.98 14.90
C THR A 53 11.96 -8.15 15.33
N LEU A 54 12.61 -8.83 14.39
CA LEU A 54 13.46 -10.00 14.66
C LEU A 54 14.81 -9.62 15.27
N PHE A 55 15.35 -8.44 14.94
CA PHE A 55 16.66 -7.99 15.43
C PHE A 55 16.50 -6.90 16.51
N PRO A 56 16.48 -7.23 17.81
CA PRO A 56 16.29 -6.26 18.89
C PRO A 56 17.41 -5.21 18.97
N GLY A 57 18.57 -5.46 18.33
CA GLY A 57 19.62 -4.45 18.15
C GLY A 57 19.15 -3.22 17.36
N THR A 58 18.34 -3.41 16.32
CA THR A 58 17.80 -2.31 15.49
C THR A 58 16.83 -1.45 16.27
N LEU A 59 15.92 -2.08 17.03
CA LEU A 59 14.98 -1.37 17.87
C LEU A 59 15.66 -0.62 19.01
N ARG A 60 16.70 -1.19 19.62
CA ARG A 60 17.52 -0.49 20.64
C ARG A 60 18.29 0.69 20.07
N TRP A 61 18.74 0.62 18.82
CA TRP A 61 19.38 1.75 18.14
C TRP A 61 18.39 2.89 17.90
N PHE A 62 17.20 2.56 17.37
CA PHE A 62 16.11 3.52 17.20
C PHE A 62 15.64 4.13 18.53
N ALA A 63 15.38 3.30 19.55
CA ALA A 63 14.93 3.74 20.86
C ALA A 63 15.91 4.72 21.52
N ARG A 64 17.22 4.48 21.38
CA ARG A 64 18.25 5.42 21.86
C ARG A 64 18.25 6.74 21.10
N GLY A 65 18.07 6.71 19.77
CA GLY A 65 17.98 7.92 18.95
C GLY A 65 16.76 8.77 19.30
N LEU A 66 15.64 8.14 19.66
CA LEU A 66 14.39 8.79 20.06
C LEU A 66 14.26 9.04 21.57
N ASN A 67 15.27 8.67 22.37
CA ASN A 67 15.28 8.76 23.84
C ASN A 67 14.06 8.09 24.51
N ILE A 68 13.65 6.91 24.00
CA ILE A 68 12.51 6.14 24.50
C ILE A 68 12.97 5.24 25.65
N GLU A 69 12.46 5.47 26.85
CA GLU A 69 12.79 4.69 28.06
C GLU A 69 12.33 3.23 27.98
N VAL A 70 11.15 2.97 27.41
CA VAL A 70 10.55 1.63 27.36
C VAL A 70 10.66 1.05 25.94
N PRO A 71 11.42 -0.05 25.72
CA PRO A 71 11.63 -0.63 24.39
C PRO A 71 10.34 -1.00 23.66
N SER A 72 9.29 -1.42 24.38
CA SER A 72 7.98 -1.72 23.79
C SER A 72 7.34 -0.52 23.12
N ASN A 73 7.55 0.70 23.66
CA ASN A 73 6.99 1.92 23.08
C ASN A 73 7.66 2.26 21.75
N ALA A 74 8.96 1.95 21.60
CA ALA A 74 9.64 2.09 20.31
C ALA A 74 9.08 1.12 19.26
N LEU A 75 8.71 -0.11 19.66
CA LEU A 75 8.06 -1.08 18.76
C LEU A 75 6.69 -0.54 18.30
N PHE A 76 5.87 -0.02 19.21
CA PHE A 76 4.58 0.58 18.87
C PHE A 76 4.72 1.81 17.98
N ALA A 77 5.66 2.71 18.26
CA ALA A 77 5.92 3.87 17.43
C ALA A 77 6.33 3.47 16.00
N LEU A 78 7.21 2.47 15.87
CA LEU A 78 7.63 1.94 14.58
C LEU A 78 6.45 1.29 13.83
N ALA A 79 5.63 0.49 14.51
CA ALA A 79 4.43 -0.10 13.93
C ALA A 79 3.43 0.97 13.47
N PHE A 80 3.28 2.05 14.23
CA PHE A 80 2.43 3.18 13.86
C PHE A 80 2.92 3.88 12.59
N VAL A 81 4.21 4.22 12.54
CA VAL A 81 4.83 4.81 11.33
C VAL A 81 4.71 3.87 10.13
N TYR A 82 4.93 2.57 10.34
CA TYR A 82 4.78 1.54 9.32
C TYR A 82 3.36 1.54 8.73
N VAL A 83 2.32 1.53 9.57
CA VAL A 83 0.93 1.60 9.11
C VAL A 83 0.66 2.93 8.40
N LEU A 84 1.16 4.05 8.91
CA LEU A 84 0.98 5.36 8.32
C LEU A 84 1.58 5.45 6.90
N LEU A 85 2.79 4.90 6.71
CA LEU A 85 3.43 4.83 5.39
C LEU A 85 2.63 3.99 4.41
N ASN A 86 2.07 2.85 4.86
CA ASN A 86 1.21 2.01 4.02
C ASN A 86 -0.10 2.72 3.66
N LEU A 87 -0.73 3.43 4.60
CA LEU A 87 -1.92 4.24 4.33
C LEU A 87 -1.65 5.34 3.30
N LEU A 88 -0.52 6.03 3.42
CA LEU A 88 -0.12 7.06 2.46
C LEU A 88 0.12 6.44 1.07
N ALA A 89 0.86 5.34 0.99
CA ALA A 89 1.13 4.65 -0.27
C ALA A 89 -0.17 4.18 -0.96
N LEU A 90 -1.12 3.62 -0.18
CA LEU A 90 -2.43 3.25 -0.67
C LEU A 90 -3.20 4.47 -1.19
N THR A 91 -3.19 5.57 -0.45
CA THR A 91 -3.86 6.82 -0.84
C THR A 91 -3.30 7.36 -2.16
N VAL A 92 -1.97 7.34 -2.34
CA VAL A 92 -1.31 7.76 -3.58
C VAL A 92 -1.68 6.85 -4.75
N SER A 93 -1.68 5.52 -4.55
CA SER A 93 -2.08 4.56 -5.58
C SER A 93 -3.55 4.76 -5.99
N MET A 94 -4.44 4.94 -5.01
CA MET A 94 -5.86 5.20 -5.25
C MET A 94 -6.10 6.52 -5.99
N SER A 95 -5.37 7.58 -5.63
CA SER A 95 -5.45 8.87 -6.32
C SER A 95 -5.06 8.75 -7.80
N GLY A 96 -3.97 8.03 -8.11
CA GLY A 96 -3.56 7.76 -9.49
C GLY A 96 -4.61 6.98 -10.29
N GLN A 97 -5.23 5.98 -9.67
CA GLN A 97 -6.32 5.21 -10.28
C GLN A 97 -7.55 6.08 -10.57
N ALA A 98 -7.95 6.93 -9.62
CA ALA A 98 -9.07 7.86 -9.81
C ALA A 98 -8.82 8.84 -10.97
N ALA A 99 -7.60 9.36 -11.10
CA ALA A 99 -7.22 10.23 -12.22
C ALA A 99 -7.33 9.51 -13.57
N ARG A 100 -6.88 8.24 -13.65
CA ARG A 100 -7.00 7.42 -14.86
C ARG A 100 -8.46 7.16 -15.23
N THR A 101 -9.30 6.80 -14.26
CA THR A 101 -10.74 6.59 -14.49
C THR A 101 -11.41 7.87 -14.97
N ARG A 102 -11.08 9.02 -14.38
CA ARG A 102 -11.59 10.32 -14.84
C ARG A 102 -11.20 10.62 -16.28
N ARG A 103 -9.93 10.39 -16.64
CA ARG A 103 -9.44 10.58 -18.01
C ARG A 103 -10.17 9.67 -19.01
N LEU A 104 -10.30 8.38 -18.71
CA LEU A 104 -11.02 7.44 -19.58
C LEU A 104 -12.49 7.84 -19.75
N THR A 105 -13.14 8.30 -18.67
CA THR A 105 -14.52 8.80 -18.73
C THR A 105 -14.63 10.01 -19.65
N GLN A 106 -13.65 10.92 -19.60
CA GLN A 106 -13.60 12.10 -20.48
C GLN A 106 -13.35 11.71 -21.94
N GLU A 107 -12.43 10.78 -22.22
CA GLU A 107 -12.18 10.26 -23.57
C GLU A 107 -13.43 9.57 -24.14
N CYS A 108 -14.15 8.76 -23.34
CA CYS A 108 -15.43 8.18 -23.75
C CYS A 108 -16.51 9.24 -24.06
N ALA A 109 -16.58 10.33 -23.29
CA ALA A 109 -17.55 11.39 -23.51
C ALA A 109 -17.28 12.15 -24.82
N LEU A 110 -16.01 12.47 -25.11
CA LEU A 110 -15.57 13.08 -26.38
C LEU A 110 -15.90 12.19 -27.58
N LEU A 111 -15.53 10.91 -27.52
CA LEU A 111 -15.84 9.96 -28.60
C LEU A 111 -17.35 9.83 -28.85
N ARG A 112 -18.15 9.89 -27.78
CA ARG A 112 -19.61 9.83 -27.92
C ARG A 112 -20.17 11.07 -28.62
N ALA A 113 -19.66 12.26 -28.30
CA ALA A 113 -20.06 13.50 -28.96
C ALA A 113 -19.65 13.53 -30.45
N GLU A 114 -18.47 13.01 -30.80
CA GLU A 114 -18.03 12.87 -32.20
C GLU A 114 -18.93 11.92 -32.99
N LEU A 115 -19.32 10.78 -32.39
CA LEU A 115 -20.26 9.84 -33.00
C LEU A 115 -21.64 10.46 -33.23
N ASP A 116 -22.15 11.22 -32.27
CA ASP A 116 -23.45 11.88 -32.41
C ASP A 116 -23.41 12.95 -33.52
N THR A 117 -22.31 13.72 -33.60
CA THR A 117 -22.09 14.70 -34.69
C THR A 117 -22.01 14.01 -36.06
N LEU A 118 -21.34 12.85 -36.16
CA LEU A 118 -21.25 12.09 -37.41
C LEU A 118 -22.61 11.54 -37.84
N ARG A 119 -23.42 11.05 -36.89
CA ARG A 119 -24.79 10.59 -37.16
C ARG A 119 -25.66 11.72 -37.70
N GLU A 120 -25.63 12.89 -37.07
CA GLU A 120 -26.36 14.07 -37.56
C GLU A 120 -25.97 14.46 -39.00
N ARG A 121 -24.67 14.36 -39.34
CA ARG A 121 -24.19 14.63 -40.71
C ARG A 121 -24.67 13.61 -41.73
N LEU A 122 -24.72 12.32 -41.36
CA LEU A 122 -25.22 11.26 -42.22
C LEU A 122 -26.73 11.40 -42.47
N ASP A 123 -27.50 11.67 -41.42
CA ASP A 123 -28.95 11.89 -41.52
C ASP A 123 -29.25 13.13 -42.38
N GLY A 124 -28.47 14.20 -42.20
CA GLY A 124 -28.58 15.42 -43.01
C GLY A 124 -28.15 15.25 -44.47
N ALA A 125 -27.30 14.26 -44.79
CA ALA A 125 -26.94 13.92 -46.17
C ALA A 125 -28.04 13.07 -46.83
N ALA A 126 -28.57 12.07 -46.11
CA ALA A 126 -29.67 11.23 -46.59
C ALA A 126 -30.97 12.02 -46.85
N ALA A 127 -31.23 13.09 -46.08
CA ALA A 127 -32.39 13.95 -46.29
C ALA A 127 -32.28 14.91 -47.50
N ARG A 128 -31.10 14.99 -48.15
CA ARG A 128 -30.86 15.87 -49.31
C ARG A 128 -30.92 15.12 -50.64
N GLU A 129 -30.93 13.79 -50.62
CA GLU A 129 -31.17 12.91 -51.79
C GLU A 129 -32.67 12.64 -51.97
#